data_AF-A0A7W7G4T4-F1
#
_entry.id   AF-A0A7W7G4T4-F1
#
_cell.length_a   1.000
_cell.length_b   1.000
_cell.length_c   1.000
_cell.angle_alpha   90.00
_cell.angle_beta   90.00
_cell.angle_gamma   90.00
#
_symmetry.space_group_name_H-M   'P 1'
#
loop_
_entity.id
_entity.type
_entity.pdbx_description
1 polymer ?
#
loop_
_entity_poly.entity_id
_entity_poly.type
_entity_poly.pdbx_seq_one_letter_code
_entity_poly.pdbx_strand_id
1 'polypeptide(L)'
;MPPRSRPHTPGGGDDGGEPPPPPRRPGSGSGSGGHARSIADAQTQVTGKAQDGRADTEARATGGAPNTPAGPAATAPLRPPNALRHNLNSIKLNSRSKDKNTIVLPGTDVAGDLADISAGRGTWDEATNTYQVNGRRYGVESANTTFPADGPGFVNLSRSEYKVLKNLIGSDGDIAAAQEALRRDPFISESDWTMALEVFQHHKSYRGGA
;
A
#
# COMPACT_ATOMS: atom_id res chain seq x y z
N MET A 1 52.63 12.12 -29.95
CA MET A 1 51.74 10.94 -30.13
C MET A 1 52.59 9.70 -30.36
N PRO A 2 52.70 8.80 -29.39
CA PRO A 2 53.12 7.40 -29.60
C PRO A 2 51.92 6.43 -29.53
N PRO A 3 51.97 5.27 -30.24
CA PRO A 3 50.86 4.33 -30.34
C PRO A 3 50.69 3.38 -29.14
N ARG A 4 49.48 2.81 -29.08
CA ARG A 4 48.85 2.02 -28.02
C ARG A 4 49.46 0.63 -27.85
N SER A 5 49.54 0.17 -26.60
CA SER A 5 49.61 -1.26 -26.25
C SER A 5 48.31 -1.69 -25.57
N ARG A 6 47.60 -2.64 -26.18
CA ARG A 6 46.47 -3.36 -25.58
C ARG A 6 47.00 -4.62 -24.88
N PRO A 7 46.56 -4.96 -23.65
CA PRO A 7 46.80 -6.28 -23.11
C PRO A 7 45.84 -7.32 -23.71
N HIS A 8 46.41 -8.47 -24.03
CA HIS A 8 45.78 -9.68 -24.56
C HIS A 8 44.86 -10.34 -23.54
N THR A 9 43.74 -10.89 -24.02
CA THR A 9 42.83 -11.77 -23.29
C THR A 9 42.97 -13.19 -23.86
N PRO A 10 43.27 -14.23 -23.08
CA PRO A 10 43.01 -15.62 -23.47
C PRO A 10 41.52 -15.90 -23.23
N GLY A 11 40.75 -16.43 -24.20
CA GLY A 11 40.68 -17.86 -24.52
C GLY A 11 40.03 -18.60 -23.33
N GLY A 12 38.81 -19.12 -23.36
CA GLY A 12 38.10 -19.91 -24.35
C GLY A 12 37.35 -20.99 -23.55
N GLY A 13 36.10 -21.31 -23.87
CA GLY A 13 35.31 -22.26 -23.10
C GLY A 13 33.84 -22.25 -23.50
N ASP A 14 33.56 -22.87 -24.65
CA ASP A 14 32.28 -23.47 -24.98
C ASP A 14 31.89 -24.48 -23.90
N ASP A 15 30.69 -24.35 -23.33
CA ASP A 15 29.92 -25.48 -22.81
C ASP A 15 28.43 -25.15 -22.92
N GLY A 16 27.86 -25.61 -24.03
CA GLY A 16 26.42 -25.70 -24.22
C GLY A 16 25.85 -26.74 -23.25
N GLY A 17 24.95 -26.30 -22.38
CA GLY A 17 24.18 -27.15 -21.48
C GLY A 17 22.74 -26.65 -21.43
N GLU A 18 21.97 -26.97 -22.47
CA GLU A 18 20.53 -26.77 -22.51
C GLU A 18 19.86 -27.60 -21.40
N PRO A 19 18.95 -27.02 -20.59
CA PRO A 19 18.34 -27.73 -19.47
C PRO A 19 17.36 -28.81 -19.95
N PRO A 20 17.31 -29.99 -19.28
CA PRO A 20 16.42 -31.07 -19.68
C PRO A 20 14.94 -30.71 -19.44
N PRO A 21 14.02 -31.12 -20.33
CA PRO A 21 12.59 -30.85 -20.19
C PRO A 21 11.95 -31.66 -19.05
N PRO A 22 10.85 -31.16 -18.45
CA PRO A 22 10.16 -31.85 -17.36
C PRO A 22 9.49 -33.15 -17.83
N PRO A 23 9.38 -34.17 -16.96
CA PRO A 23 8.74 -35.44 -17.31
C PRO A 23 7.24 -35.27 -17.55
N ARG A 24 6.77 -35.81 -18.68
CA ARG A 24 5.36 -35.98 -19.04
C ARG A 24 4.72 -37.02 -18.12
N ARG A 25 3.68 -36.65 -17.37
CA ARG A 25 2.78 -37.64 -16.74
C ARG A 25 1.68 -38.04 -17.74
N PRO A 26 1.39 -39.35 -17.86
CA PRO A 26 0.38 -39.88 -18.77
C PRO A 26 -1.04 -39.57 -18.29
N GLY A 27 -1.93 -39.34 -19.24
CA GLY A 27 -3.37 -39.32 -19.02
C GLY A 27 -3.99 -40.72 -19.03
N SER A 28 -5.29 -40.74 -18.74
CA SER A 28 -6.29 -41.81 -18.89
C SER A 28 -6.64 -42.63 -17.64
N GLY A 29 -7.95 -42.65 -17.37
CA GLY A 29 -8.66 -43.36 -16.30
C GLY A 29 -9.88 -42.54 -15.88
N SER A 30 -10.84 -42.24 -16.76
CA SER A 30 -12.02 -43.08 -17.05
C SER A 30 -12.50 -43.89 -15.84
N GLY A 31 -13.50 -43.35 -15.13
CA GLY A 31 -14.20 -43.97 -14.01
C GLY A 31 -15.61 -43.41 -13.94
N SER A 32 -16.52 -44.12 -14.58
CA SER A 32 -17.97 -43.90 -14.64
C SER A 32 -18.63 -44.14 -13.28
N GLY A 33 -19.65 -43.34 -12.94
CA GLY A 33 -20.74 -43.77 -12.05
C GLY A 33 -21.13 -42.79 -10.95
N GLY A 34 -22.33 -42.20 -11.08
CA GLY A 34 -23.14 -41.93 -9.88
C GLY A 34 -23.89 -40.60 -9.77
N HIS A 35 -25.07 -40.55 -10.38
CA HIS A 35 -26.30 -39.99 -9.79
C HIS A 35 -26.35 -38.49 -9.39
N ALA A 36 -26.73 -37.68 -10.38
CA ALA A 36 -27.76 -36.63 -10.35
C ALA A 36 -28.26 -36.12 -8.99
N ARG A 37 -28.10 -34.81 -8.74
CA ARG A 37 -29.19 -33.89 -8.33
C ARG A 37 -28.96 -32.51 -8.93
N SER A 38 -29.88 -32.10 -9.80
CA SER A 38 -29.93 -30.80 -10.45
C SER A 38 -30.12 -29.66 -9.43
N ILE A 39 -29.31 -28.62 -9.52
CA ILE A 39 -29.34 -27.42 -8.65
C ILE A 39 -30.34 -26.38 -9.20
N ALA A 40 -31.37 -26.84 -9.91
CA ALA A 40 -32.38 -26.00 -10.56
C ALA A 40 -33.58 -25.66 -9.66
N ASP A 41 -33.64 -26.17 -8.42
CA ASP A 41 -34.79 -26.02 -7.51
C ASP A 41 -34.48 -25.30 -6.17
N ALA A 42 -33.43 -24.49 -6.11
CA ALA A 42 -33.10 -23.68 -4.92
C ALA A 42 -33.48 -22.19 -5.07
N GLN A 43 -34.36 -21.85 -6.01
CA GLN A 43 -34.92 -20.50 -6.20
C GLN A 43 -36.45 -20.50 -6.12
N THR A 44 -37.06 -21.12 -5.11
CA THR A 44 -38.48 -20.85 -4.79
C THR A 44 -38.83 -21.25 -3.36
N GLN A 45 -38.28 -20.57 -2.35
CA GLN A 45 -38.77 -20.72 -0.96
C GLN A 45 -38.29 -19.61 -0.01
N VAL A 46 -38.51 -18.34 -0.37
CA VAL A 46 -38.57 -17.23 0.61
C VAL A 46 -39.61 -16.21 0.15
N THR A 47 -40.87 -16.64 0.05
CA THR A 47 -42.02 -15.76 -0.12
C THR A 47 -43.19 -16.27 0.72
N GLY A 48 -43.55 -15.51 1.75
CA GLY A 48 -44.90 -15.49 2.31
C GLY A 48 -45.05 -15.92 3.77
N LYS A 49 -45.62 -15.00 4.56
CA LYS A 49 -46.21 -15.07 5.92
C LYS A 49 -45.20 -14.74 7.05
N ALA A 50 -45.42 -13.73 7.90
CA ALA A 50 -46.67 -13.17 8.39
C ALA A 50 -46.60 -11.64 8.62
N GLN A 51 -47.70 -10.97 8.27
CA GLN A 51 -48.11 -9.66 8.76
C GLN A 51 -48.84 -9.82 10.12
N ASP A 52 -49.00 -8.68 10.80
CA ASP A 52 -49.79 -8.38 12.02
C ASP A 52 -48.92 -8.20 13.28
N GLY A 53 -48.72 -7.03 13.91
CA GLY A 53 -49.11 -5.64 13.65
C GLY A 53 -48.78 -4.75 14.88
N ARG A 54 -48.38 -3.48 14.63
CA ARG A 54 -48.32 -2.28 15.53
C ARG A 54 -47.42 -2.35 16.79
N ALA A 55 -46.58 -1.37 17.12
CA ALA A 55 -46.70 0.08 16.96
C ALA A 55 -45.33 0.80 17.01
N ASP A 56 -45.25 1.93 16.30
CA ASP A 56 -44.47 3.13 16.60
C ASP A 56 -42.94 3.02 16.76
N THR A 57 -42.22 3.12 15.64
CA THR A 57 -41.07 4.02 15.54
C THR A 57 -41.00 4.55 14.12
N GLU A 58 -41.28 5.85 13.99
CA GLU A 58 -41.20 6.62 12.77
C GLU A 58 -39.82 6.52 12.09
N ALA A 59 -39.88 6.34 10.78
CA ALA A 59 -39.04 7.01 9.79
C ALA A 59 -37.53 7.07 10.05
N ARG A 60 -36.77 6.23 9.32
CA ARG A 60 -35.94 6.72 8.19
C ARG A 60 -35.44 5.56 7.33
N ALA A 61 -36.32 5.05 6.48
CA ALA A 61 -35.88 4.50 5.22
C ALA A 61 -35.36 5.66 4.35
N THR A 62 -34.08 6.01 4.48
CA THR A 62 -33.37 6.63 3.36
C THR A 62 -32.71 5.51 2.58
N GLY A 63 -33.44 5.00 1.58
CA GLY A 63 -32.79 4.63 0.34
C GLY A 63 -32.10 5.88 -0.20
N GLY A 64 -30.87 6.11 0.25
CA GLY A 64 -30.07 7.24 -0.19
C GLY A 64 -29.68 7.00 -1.63
N ALA A 65 -30.05 7.93 -2.52
CA ALA A 65 -29.35 8.07 -3.78
C ALA A 65 -27.83 8.05 -3.48
N PRO A 66 -26.99 7.42 -4.33
CA PRO A 66 -25.56 7.52 -4.17
C PRO A 66 -25.21 9.01 -4.07
N ASN A 67 -24.63 9.43 -2.94
CA ASN A 67 -24.14 10.79 -2.82
C ASN A 67 -23.09 10.94 -3.92
N THR A 68 -23.37 11.79 -4.91
CA THR A 68 -22.41 12.08 -5.97
C THR A 68 -21.15 12.65 -5.31
N PRO A 69 -19.97 12.02 -5.48
CA PRO A 69 -18.75 12.54 -4.88
C PRO A 69 -18.41 13.92 -5.45
N ALA A 70 -17.93 14.83 -4.61
CA ALA A 70 -17.47 16.15 -5.05
C ALA A 70 -16.03 16.08 -5.59
N GLY A 71 -15.59 17.09 -6.34
CA GLY A 71 -14.20 17.24 -6.77
C GLY A 71 -13.74 16.22 -7.83
N PRO A 72 -12.43 15.93 -7.93
CA PRO A 72 -11.86 14.99 -8.90
C PRO A 72 -12.54 13.61 -8.95
N ALA A 73 -12.96 13.08 -7.80
CA ALA A 73 -13.70 11.81 -7.68
C ALA A 73 -15.08 11.83 -8.37
N ALA A 74 -15.66 13.00 -8.63
CA ALA A 74 -16.90 13.16 -9.40
C ALA A 74 -16.74 12.76 -10.87
N THR A 75 -15.53 12.95 -11.41
CA THR A 75 -15.27 12.82 -12.84
C THR A 75 -14.55 11.52 -13.20
N ALA A 76 -13.73 11.00 -12.28
CA ALA A 76 -13.04 9.73 -12.48
C ALA A 76 -12.65 9.08 -11.14
N PRO A 77 -12.46 7.75 -11.12
CA PRO A 77 -11.98 7.05 -9.93
C PRO A 77 -10.62 7.57 -9.46
N LEU A 78 -10.49 7.77 -8.14
CA LEU A 78 -9.21 8.12 -7.51
C LEU A 78 -8.27 6.92 -7.52
N ARG A 79 -7.00 7.17 -7.86
CA ARG A 79 -5.94 6.17 -7.77
C ARG A 79 -5.32 6.22 -6.37
N PRO A 80 -5.01 5.07 -5.77
CA PRO A 80 -4.42 5.03 -4.44
C PRO A 80 -3.02 5.65 -4.42
N PRO A 81 -2.53 6.07 -3.25
CA PRO A 81 -1.17 6.54 -3.11
C PRO A 81 -0.16 5.47 -3.50
N ASN A 82 0.99 5.92 -4.00
CA ASN A 82 2.08 5.02 -4.35
C ASN A 82 2.57 4.28 -3.09
N ALA A 83 2.17 3.02 -2.95
CA ALA A 83 2.46 2.19 -1.79
C ALA A 83 3.97 2.02 -1.55
N LEU A 84 4.79 2.00 -2.60
CA LEU A 84 6.26 1.87 -2.47
C LEU A 84 6.92 3.08 -1.83
N ARG A 85 6.26 4.25 -1.88
CA ARG A 85 6.79 5.50 -1.32
C ARG A 85 6.26 5.81 0.07
N HIS A 86 4.99 5.46 0.31
CA HIS A 86 4.26 5.92 1.48
C HIS A 86 4.06 4.82 2.53
N ASN A 87 3.84 3.56 2.13
CA ASN A 87 3.60 2.50 3.10
C ASN A 87 4.90 2.17 3.84
N LEU A 88 4.88 2.25 5.17
CA LEU A 88 6.03 1.98 6.03
C LEU A 88 6.70 0.63 5.69
N ASN A 89 5.90 -0.42 5.50
CA ASN A 89 6.40 -1.78 5.26
C ASN A 89 6.96 -2.01 3.85
N SER A 90 6.87 -1.01 2.97
CA SER A 90 7.37 -1.02 1.60
C SER A 90 8.64 -0.17 1.43
N ILE A 91 9.01 0.63 2.44
CA ILE A 91 10.22 1.44 2.40
C ILE A 91 11.45 0.53 2.44
N LYS A 92 12.47 0.89 1.66
CA LYS A 92 13.75 0.19 1.57
C LYS A 92 14.89 1.19 1.71
N LEU A 93 16.10 0.68 1.94
CA LEU A 93 17.31 1.51 2.02
C LEU A 93 17.54 2.39 0.78
N ASN A 94 17.13 1.91 -0.41
CA ASN A 94 17.24 2.64 -1.67
C ASN A 94 16.03 3.55 -1.99
N SER A 95 15.05 3.66 -1.08
CA SER A 95 13.92 4.56 -1.27
C SER A 95 14.36 6.03 -1.37
N ARG A 96 13.72 6.76 -2.29
CA ARG A 96 14.04 8.17 -2.57
C ARG A 96 13.46 9.10 -1.49
N SER A 97 14.35 9.75 -0.74
CA SER A 97 14.02 10.85 0.18
C SER A 97 13.62 12.10 -0.61
N LYS A 98 12.49 12.72 -0.23
CA LYS A 98 12.09 14.08 -0.64
C LYS A 98 12.17 15.02 0.56
N ASP A 99 11.86 16.30 0.37
CA ASP A 99 11.89 17.29 1.46
C ASP A 99 10.81 17.05 2.51
N LYS A 100 9.63 16.61 2.07
CA LYS A 100 8.53 16.14 2.93
C LYS A 100 8.13 14.73 2.51
N ASN A 101 8.11 13.81 3.47
CA ASN A 101 7.78 12.40 3.25
C ASN A 101 6.66 11.99 4.19
N THR A 102 5.46 11.76 3.67
CA THR A 102 4.35 11.22 4.46
C THR A 102 4.39 9.69 4.46
N ILE A 103 4.48 9.09 5.65
CA ILE A 103 4.46 7.67 5.90
C ILE A 103 3.06 7.24 6.31
N VAL A 104 2.56 6.16 5.71
CA VAL A 104 1.34 5.46 6.11
C VAL A 104 1.74 4.33 7.04
N LEU A 105 1.31 4.44 8.29
CA LEU A 105 1.54 3.41 9.31
C LEU A 105 0.70 2.16 9.00
N PRO A 106 1.19 0.96 9.35
CA PRO A 106 0.43 -0.28 9.21
C PRO A 106 -0.89 -0.22 9.96
N GLY A 107 -1.93 -0.86 9.39
CA GLY A 107 -3.29 -0.83 9.94
C GLY A 107 -4.14 0.36 9.48
N THR A 108 -3.55 1.35 8.79
CA THR A 108 -4.32 2.47 8.22
C THR A 108 -5.11 2.02 7.00
N ASP A 109 -6.44 2.12 7.05
CA ASP A 109 -7.34 1.71 5.96
C ASP A 109 -7.49 2.79 4.87
N VAL A 110 -6.44 2.93 4.05
CA VAL A 110 -6.45 3.85 2.90
C VAL A 110 -7.45 3.40 1.83
N ALA A 111 -7.67 2.10 1.67
CA ALA A 111 -8.58 1.58 0.65
C ALA A 111 -10.04 1.91 1.01
N GLY A 112 -10.42 1.72 2.28
CA GLY A 112 -11.73 2.10 2.81
C GLY A 112 -11.99 3.60 2.69
N ASP A 113 -11.01 4.44 3.00
CA ASP A 113 -11.12 5.88 2.82
C ASP A 113 -11.38 6.30 1.37
N LEU A 114 -10.68 5.69 0.40
CA LEU A 114 -10.92 5.98 -1.01
C LEU A 114 -12.29 5.49 -1.47
N ALA A 115 -12.75 4.35 -0.94
CA ALA A 115 -14.11 3.87 -1.17
C ALA A 115 -15.15 4.83 -0.58
N ASP A 116 -14.93 5.36 0.61
CA ASP A 116 -15.75 6.39 1.25
C ASP A 116 -15.81 7.67 0.42
N ILE A 117 -14.67 8.15 -0.07
CA ILE A 117 -14.61 9.31 -0.97
C ILE A 117 -15.41 9.03 -2.25
N SER A 118 -15.23 7.86 -2.86
CA SER A 118 -15.95 7.49 -4.10
C SER A 118 -17.46 7.37 -3.90
N ALA A 119 -17.90 7.05 -2.68
CA ALA A 119 -19.31 6.97 -2.29
C ALA A 119 -19.88 8.31 -1.80
N GLY A 120 -19.14 9.42 -1.98
CA GLY A 120 -19.56 10.76 -1.58
C GLY A 120 -19.62 10.99 -0.08
N ARG A 121 -18.86 10.22 0.72
CA ARG A 121 -18.72 10.41 2.18
C ARG A 121 -17.52 11.27 2.56
N GLY A 122 -16.64 11.59 1.62
CA GLY A 122 -15.52 12.51 1.81
C GLY A 122 -15.90 13.96 1.53
N THR A 123 -15.27 14.90 2.24
CA THR A 123 -15.40 16.34 2.01
C THR A 123 -14.28 16.81 1.09
N TRP A 124 -14.64 17.50 0.00
CA TRP A 124 -13.68 18.10 -0.92
C TRP A 124 -13.35 19.54 -0.53
N ASP A 125 -12.06 19.88 -0.50
CA ASP A 125 -11.55 21.24 -0.35
C ASP A 125 -10.84 21.68 -1.64
N GLU A 126 -11.51 22.56 -2.39
CA GLU A 126 -11.02 23.12 -3.66
C GLU A 126 -9.79 24.01 -3.49
N ALA A 127 -9.65 24.71 -2.35
CA ALA A 127 -8.57 25.65 -2.13
C ALA A 127 -7.21 24.93 -1.97
N THR A 128 -7.25 23.73 -1.39
CA THR A 128 -6.05 22.92 -1.15
C THR A 128 -5.95 21.70 -2.06
N ASN A 129 -6.95 21.46 -2.90
CA ASN A 129 -7.07 20.28 -3.76
C ASN A 129 -6.99 18.97 -2.94
N THR A 130 -7.68 18.93 -1.79
CA THR A 130 -7.63 17.80 -0.85
C THR A 130 -9.00 17.23 -0.49
N TYR A 131 -9.05 15.92 -0.25
CA TYR A 131 -10.17 15.24 0.40
C TYR A 131 -9.92 15.09 1.89
N GLN A 132 -10.98 15.27 2.68
CA GLN A 132 -11.03 14.93 4.10
C GLN A 132 -12.03 13.79 4.31
N VAL A 133 -11.57 12.70 4.94
CA VAL A 133 -12.39 11.51 5.22
C VAL A 133 -11.83 10.80 6.46
N ASN A 134 -12.70 10.38 7.38
CA ASN A 134 -12.30 9.67 8.61
C ASN A 134 -11.17 10.37 9.42
N GLY A 135 -11.14 11.71 9.41
CA GLY A 135 -10.10 12.51 10.07
C GLY A 135 -8.74 12.55 9.36
N ARG A 136 -8.63 11.96 8.16
CA ARG A 136 -7.44 11.96 7.31
C ARG A 136 -7.63 12.87 6.11
N ARG A 137 -6.52 13.47 5.67
CA ARG A 137 -6.44 14.34 4.51
C ARG A 137 -5.59 13.73 3.40
N TYR A 138 -6.12 13.76 2.19
CA TYR A 138 -5.49 13.27 0.98
C TYR A 138 -5.42 14.38 -0.05
N GLY A 139 -4.22 14.69 -0.55
CA GLY A 139 -4.09 15.55 -1.72
C GLY A 139 -4.31 14.75 -3.00
N VAL A 140 -4.77 15.45 -4.04
CA VAL A 140 -4.97 14.86 -5.37
C VAL A 140 -3.99 15.50 -6.35
N GLU A 141 -3.22 14.69 -7.06
CA GLU A 141 -2.42 15.14 -8.19
C GLU A 141 -3.28 15.25 -9.45
N SER A 142 -2.79 15.96 -10.48
CA SER A 142 -3.50 16.17 -11.75
C SER A 142 -3.90 14.88 -12.49
N ALA A 143 -3.30 13.74 -12.16
CA ALA A 143 -3.62 12.42 -12.72
C ALA A 143 -4.63 11.61 -11.87
N ASN A 144 -5.37 12.25 -10.97
CA ASN A 144 -6.26 11.63 -9.98
C ASN A 144 -5.55 10.64 -9.03
N THR A 145 -4.22 10.71 -8.94
CA THR A 145 -3.44 9.97 -7.96
C THR A 145 -3.48 10.71 -6.64
N THR A 146 -3.93 10.02 -5.60
CA THR A 146 -3.97 10.57 -4.26
C THR A 146 -2.60 10.45 -3.58
N PHE A 147 -2.30 11.35 -2.65
CA PHE A 147 -1.17 11.22 -1.73
C PHE A 147 -1.62 11.55 -0.31
N PRO A 148 -1.12 10.84 0.71
CA PRO A 148 -1.43 11.14 2.09
C PRO A 148 -0.81 12.48 2.48
N ALA A 149 -1.61 13.36 3.09
CA ALA A 149 -1.15 14.66 3.58
C ALA A 149 -0.92 14.62 5.10
N ASP A 150 -1.96 14.28 5.86
CA ASP A 150 -1.96 14.25 7.34
C ASP A 150 -3.22 13.57 7.89
N GLY A 151 -3.20 13.31 9.19
CA GLY A 151 -4.28 12.67 9.94
C GLY A 151 -3.87 11.35 10.58
N PRO A 152 -4.79 10.69 11.33
CA PRO A 152 -4.49 9.47 12.06
C PRO A 152 -3.94 8.35 11.18
N GLY A 153 -2.79 7.79 11.56
CA GLY A 153 -2.09 6.77 10.78
C GLY A 153 -1.12 7.33 9.73
N PHE A 154 -1.03 8.65 9.57
CA PHE A 154 -0.03 9.32 8.73
C PHE A 154 1.00 10.07 9.57
N VAL A 155 2.28 9.86 9.26
CA VAL A 155 3.39 10.57 9.91
C VAL A 155 4.17 11.34 8.85
N ASN A 156 4.39 12.63 9.09
CA ASN A 156 5.19 13.48 8.22
C ASN A 156 6.64 13.48 8.71
N LEU A 157 7.56 13.09 7.83
CA LEU A 157 9.00 13.09 8.09
C LEU A 157 9.73 14.08 7.17
N SER A 158 10.69 14.78 7.74
CA SER A 158 11.70 15.56 7.03
C SER A 158 12.59 14.67 6.15
N ARG A 159 13.40 15.29 5.30
CA ARG A 159 14.40 14.56 4.50
C ARG A 159 15.38 13.78 5.39
N SER A 160 15.83 14.37 6.49
CA SER A 160 16.82 13.79 7.41
C SER A 160 16.22 12.67 8.24
N GLU A 161 15.04 12.88 8.83
CA GLU A 161 14.29 11.85 9.57
C GLU A 161 13.98 10.63 8.68
N TYR A 162 13.53 10.85 7.44
CA TYR A 162 13.29 9.75 6.49
C TYR A 162 14.58 9.01 6.13
N LYS A 163 15.72 9.71 6.08
CA LYS A 163 17.03 9.09 5.84
C LYS A 163 17.46 8.22 7.02
N VAL A 164 17.18 8.63 8.26
CA VAL A 164 17.39 7.77 9.44
C VAL A 164 16.49 6.53 9.36
N LEU A 165 15.19 6.71 9.12
CA LEU A 165 14.22 5.61 9.04
C LEU A 165 14.65 4.52 8.04
N LYS A 166 15.08 4.90 6.83
CA LYS A 166 15.48 3.91 5.83
C LYS A 166 16.77 3.16 6.20
N ASN A 167 17.66 3.75 6.99
CA ASN A 167 18.87 3.08 7.49
C ASN A 167 18.55 2.13 8.64
N LEU A 168 17.62 2.50 9.52
CA LEU A 168 17.06 1.57 10.52
C LEU A 168 16.42 0.35 9.85
N ILE A 169 15.58 0.57 8.84
CA ILE A 169 14.98 -0.51 8.05
C ILE A 169 16.05 -1.34 7.33
N GLY A 170 17.03 -0.68 6.69
CA GLY A 170 18.10 -1.35 5.94
C GLY A 170 19.07 -2.16 6.82
N SER A 171 19.14 -1.85 8.11
CA SER A 171 19.98 -2.54 9.09
C SER A 171 19.16 -3.47 9.99
N ASP A 172 17.95 -3.85 9.57
CA ASP A 172 17.03 -4.72 10.31
C ASP A 172 16.75 -4.27 11.77
N GLY A 173 16.83 -2.96 12.03
CA GLY A 173 16.63 -2.37 13.34
C GLY A 173 17.87 -2.28 14.23
N ASP A 174 19.05 -2.64 13.74
CA ASP A 174 20.32 -2.39 14.43
C ASP A 174 20.61 -0.89 14.44
N ILE A 175 20.36 -0.26 15.60
CA ILE A 175 20.55 1.18 15.81
C ILE A 175 22.04 1.54 15.69
N ALA A 176 22.96 0.73 16.21
CA ALA A 176 24.39 1.02 16.17
C ALA A 176 24.93 0.96 14.73
N ALA A 177 24.51 -0.04 13.95
CA ALA A 177 24.85 -0.12 12.54
C ALA A 177 24.30 1.07 11.74
N ALA A 178 23.05 1.46 11.99
CA ALA A 178 22.46 2.64 11.36
C ALA A 178 23.20 3.94 11.75
N GLN A 179 23.62 4.08 13.01
CA GLN A 179 24.38 5.24 13.49
C GLN A 179 25.75 5.31 12.82
N GLU A 180 26.49 4.20 12.72
CA GLU A 180 27.79 4.21 12.02
C GLU A 180 27.64 4.54 10.53
N ALA A 181 26.60 4.01 9.88
CA ALA A 181 26.32 4.30 8.46
C ALA A 181 26.03 5.80 8.22
N LEU A 182 25.47 6.49 9.21
CA LEU A 182 25.08 7.89 9.13
C LEU A 182 26.07 8.85 9.81
N ARG A 183 27.09 8.34 10.50
CA ARG A 183 28.03 9.12 11.31
C ARG A 183 28.73 10.26 10.57
N ARG A 184 28.94 10.10 9.26
CA ARG A 184 29.62 11.10 8.41
C ARG A 184 28.67 12.05 7.70
N ASP A 185 27.37 11.96 7.94
CA ASP A 185 26.37 12.82 7.32
C ASP A 185 26.15 14.10 8.14
N PRO A 186 26.58 15.28 7.66
CA PRO A 186 26.45 16.52 8.41
C PRO A 186 25.00 17.04 8.49
N PHE A 187 24.06 16.44 7.74
CA PHE A 187 22.65 16.86 7.71
C PHE A 187 21.76 16.08 8.67
N ILE A 188 22.33 15.19 9.48
CA ILE A 188 21.60 14.40 10.47
C ILE A 188 21.98 14.87 11.87
N SER A 189 20.97 15.21 12.65
CA SER A 189 21.03 15.63 14.03
C SER A 189 20.46 14.55 14.95
N GLU A 190 20.75 14.62 16.25
CA GLU A 190 20.16 13.71 17.25
C GLU A 190 18.62 13.75 17.24
N SER A 191 18.01 14.93 17.03
CA SER A 191 16.56 15.06 16.96
C SER A 191 15.91 14.29 15.80
N ASP A 192 16.65 14.05 14.70
CA ASP A 192 16.13 13.29 13.56
C ASP A 192 15.89 11.80 13.90
N TRP A 193 16.59 11.29 14.93
CA TRP A 193 16.45 9.90 15.36
C TRP A 193 15.15 9.66 16.12
N THR A 194 14.67 10.64 16.89
CA THR A 194 13.46 10.48 17.72
C THR A 194 12.25 10.11 16.88
N MET A 195 11.92 10.92 15.87
CA MET A 195 10.77 10.67 15.00
C MET A 195 10.96 9.42 14.14
N ALA A 196 12.18 9.18 13.66
CA ALA A 196 12.48 8.00 12.85
C ALA A 196 12.33 6.69 13.65
N LEU A 197 12.79 6.67 14.91
CA LEU A 197 12.64 5.52 15.80
C LEU A 197 11.18 5.29 16.18
N GLU A 198 10.42 6.34 16.50
CA GLU A 198 8.99 6.24 16.78
C GLU A 198 8.25 5.60 15.62
N VAL A 199 8.47 6.09 14.39
CA VAL A 199 7.87 5.47 13.19
C VAL A 199 8.37 4.04 13.00
N PHE A 200 9.66 3.77 13.22
CA PHE A 200 10.24 2.44 13.03
C PHE A 200 9.63 1.40 13.98
N GLN A 201 9.15 1.77 15.17
CA GLN A 201 8.48 0.84 16.09
C GLN A 201 7.22 0.18 15.47
N HIS A 202 6.61 0.84 14.49
CA HIS A 202 5.46 0.30 13.75
C HIS A 202 5.87 -0.60 12.57
N HIS A 203 7.16 -0.65 12.20
CA HIS A 203 7.63 -1.42 11.06
C HIS A 203 7.69 -2.91 11.40
N LYS A 204 7.34 -3.77 10.43
CA LYS A 204 7.32 -5.25 10.59
C LYS A 204 8.63 -5.90 11.06
N SER A 205 9.77 -5.23 10.87
CA SER A 205 11.09 -5.72 11.32
C SER A 205 11.43 -5.31 12.74
N TYR A 206 10.64 -4.43 13.37
CA TYR A 206 10.86 -4.04 14.75
C TYR A 206 10.65 -5.24 15.67
N ARG A 207 11.62 -5.50 16.54
CA ARG A 207 11.63 -6.67 17.44
C ARG A 207 11.29 -6.34 18.90
N GLY A 208 10.95 -5.09 19.21
CA GLY A 208 10.87 -4.62 20.59
C GLY A 208 12.27 -4.40 21.16
N GLY A 209 12.53 -3.22 21.72
CA GLY A 209 13.69 -3.07 22.61
C GLY A 209 13.49 -3.98 23.82
N ALA A 210 14.44 -4.87 24.08
CA ALA A 210 14.51 -5.62 25.32
C ALA A 210 14.79 -4.68 26.51
#